data_AF-A0A7C0VP34-F1
#
_entry.id   AF-A0A7C0VP34-F1
#
_cell.length_a   1.000
_cell.length_b   1.000
_cell.length_c   1.000
_cell.angle_alpha   90.00
_cell.angle_beta   90.00
_cell.angle_gamma   90.00
#
_symmetry.space_group_name_H-M   'P 1'
#
loop_
_entity.id
_entity.type
_entity.pdbx_description
1 polymer ?
#
loop_
_entity_poly.entity_id
_entity_poly.type
_entity_poly.pdbx_seq_one_letter_code
_entity_poly.pdbx_strand_id
1 'polypeptide(L)'
;MEQKDYILREIEKIHLVLLAILDRILQHDTNAAITMQRQFRDSVELLKEESGFDLYSFVKMSETASKEYLESFTGFNTDNIEQLADILGEAGSRLPVADGTIYMEKALMLYRLCTLSDKTFSPVRENKINRLRNILSI
;
A
#
# COMPACT_ATOMS: atom_id res chain seq x y z
N MET A 1 3.73 8.09 -30.59
CA MET A 1 3.33 7.82 -29.20
C MET A 1 3.19 6.32 -29.09
N GLU A 2 4.22 5.69 -28.54
CA GLU A 2 4.33 4.23 -28.50
C GLU A 2 3.61 3.70 -27.25
N GLN A 3 3.19 2.44 -27.27
CA GLN A 3 2.52 1.76 -26.15
C GLN A 3 3.31 1.88 -24.84
N LYS A 4 4.64 1.99 -24.94
CA LYS A 4 5.55 2.25 -23.83
C LYS A 4 5.26 3.58 -23.11
N ASP A 5 4.97 4.65 -23.85
CA ASP A 5 4.64 5.98 -23.28
C ASP A 5 3.30 5.94 -22.55
N TYR A 6 2.36 5.14 -23.05
CA TYR A 6 1.07 4.94 -22.40
C TYR A 6 1.24 4.22 -21.06
N ILE A 7 1.98 3.10 -21.02
CA ILE A 7 2.20 2.34 -19.78
C ILE A 7 2.94 3.19 -18.74
N LEU A 8 3.95 3.96 -19.16
CA LEU A 8 4.70 4.84 -18.25
C LEU A 8 3.80 5.88 -17.59
N ARG A 9 2.88 6.50 -18.34
CA ARG A 9 1.92 7.46 -17.78
C ARG A 9 0.97 6.82 -16.76
N GLU A 10 0.53 5.58 -16.99
CA GLU A 10 -0.33 4.89 -16.02
C GLU A 10 0.43 4.53 -14.73
N ILE A 11 1.71 4.14 -14.85
CA ILE A 11 2.61 3.94 -13.69
C ILE A 11 2.73 5.23 -12.88
N GLU A 12 2.98 6.37 -13.54
CA GLU A 12 3.12 7.68 -12.90
C GLU A 12 1.83 8.13 -12.21
N LYS A 13 0.67 7.90 -12.81
CA LYS A 13 -0.63 8.21 -12.18
C LYS A 13 -0.83 7.46 -10.87
N ILE A 14 -0.59 6.14 -10.86
CA ILE A 14 -0.71 5.33 -9.64
C ILE A 14 0.28 5.83 -8.59
N HIS A 15 1.51 6.11 -8.98
CA HIS A 15 2.52 6.65 -8.07
C HIS A 15 2.09 7.98 -7.42
N LEU A 16 1.58 8.92 -8.21
CA LEU A 16 1.10 10.21 -7.71
C LEU A 16 -0.09 10.06 -6.75
N VAL A 17 -1.02 9.16 -7.04
CA VAL A 17 -2.17 8.87 -6.16
C VAL A 17 -1.68 8.26 -4.84
N LEU A 18 -0.74 7.32 -4.88
CA LEU A 18 -0.14 6.73 -3.69
C LEU A 18 0.58 7.79 -2.83
N LEU A 19 1.34 8.70 -3.46
CA LEU A 19 1.99 9.81 -2.76
C LEU A 19 0.98 10.77 -2.14
N ALA A 20 -0.11 11.11 -2.82
CA ALA A 20 -1.17 11.96 -2.28
C ALA A 20 -1.86 11.33 -1.05
N ILE A 21 -2.04 10.01 -1.05
CA ILE A 21 -2.58 9.27 0.09
C ILE A 21 -1.57 9.25 1.24
N LEU A 22 -0.29 9.01 0.93
CA LEU A 22 0.80 9.07 1.90
C LEU A 22 0.87 10.44 2.55
N ASP A 23 0.86 11.54 1.78
CA ASP A 23 0.84 12.90 2.30
C ASP A 23 -0.37 13.14 3.22
N ARG A 24 -1.56 12.64 2.87
CA ARG A 24 -2.75 12.79 3.72
C ARG A 24 -2.70 11.96 4.99
N ILE A 25 -2.09 10.78 4.96
CA ILE A 25 -1.90 9.92 6.14
C ILE A 25 -0.79 10.50 7.03
N LEU A 26 0.24 11.12 6.44
CA LEU A 26 1.42 11.63 7.13
C LEU A 26 1.27 13.07 7.64
N GLN A 27 0.53 13.95 6.96
CA GLN A 27 0.29 15.33 7.37
C GLN A 27 -0.87 15.41 8.38
N HIS A 28 -0.57 15.20 9.67
CA HIS A 28 -0.88 16.14 10.77
C HIS A 28 -0.80 15.50 12.16
N ASP A 29 -0.44 16.37 13.09
CA ASP A 29 -0.17 16.20 14.52
C ASP A 29 -1.33 15.59 15.33
N THR A 30 -0.94 14.78 16.31
CA THR A 30 -1.55 14.19 17.52
C THR A 30 -2.95 14.59 18.05
N ASN A 31 -3.72 15.49 17.45
CA ASN A 31 -5.02 15.92 17.97
C ASN A 31 -6.20 15.06 17.45
N ALA A 32 -6.55 14.10 18.30
CA ALA A 32 -7.71 13.21 18.29
C ALA A 32 -7.67 12.07 17.24
N ALA A 33 -7.55 10.83 17.72
CA ALA A 33 -7.67 9.60 16.93
C ALA A 33 -8.92 9.54 16.03
N ILE A 34 -9.99 10.26 16.41
CA ILE A 34 -11.23 10.41 15.62
C ILE A 34 -11.00 11.18 14.31
N THR A 35 -10.14 12.20 14.32
CA THR A 35 -9.78 13.00 13.12
C THR A 35 -8.98 12.15 12.14
N MET A 36 -8.04 11.35 12.66
CA MET A 36 -7.17 10.48 11.87
C MET A 36 -7.96 9.36 11.17
N GLN A 37 -8.90 8.70 11.86
CA GLN A 37 -9.76 7.68 11.24
C GLN A 37 -10.62 8.24 10.12
N ARG A 38 -11.13 9.47 10.28
CA ARG A 38 -11.90 10.16 9.25
C ARG A 38 -11.03 10.48 8.03
N GLN A 39 -9.87 11.11 8.23
CA GLN A 39 -8.94 11.45 7.15
C GLN A 39 -8.47 10.22 6.37
N PHE A 40 -8.21 9.11 7.08
CA PHE A 40 -7.87 7.84 6.46
C PHE A 40 -9.01 7.34 5.55
N ARG A 41 -10.24 7.29 6.06
CA ARG A 41 -11.41 6.89 5.28
C ARG A 41 -11.61 7.77 4.06
N ASP A 42 -11.55 9.09 4.21
CA ASP A 42 -11.75 10.03 3.11
C ASP A 42 -10.66 9.87 2.03
N SER A 43 -9.43 9.50 2.43
CA SER A 43 -8.33 9.21 1.49
C SER A 43 -8.52 7.88 0.76
N VAL A 44 -9.06 6.87 1.44
CA VAL A 44 -9.41 5.57 0.84
C VAL A 44 -10.58 5.70 -0.13
N GLU A 45 -11.58 6.50 0.21
CA GLU A 45 -12.69 6.82 -0.70
C GLU A 45 -12.19 7.52 -1.96
N LEU A 46 -11.32 8.54 -1.81
CA LEU A 46 -10.73 9.21 -2.96
C LEU A 46 -9.89 8.27 -3.84
N LEU A 47 -9.10 7.37 -3.25
CA LEU A 47 -8.36 6.35 -4.01
C LEU A 47 -9.30 5.50 -4.88
N LYS A 48 -10.42 5.07 -4.29
CA LYS A 48 -11.42 4.26 -4.99
C LYS A 48 -12.10 5.05 -6.11
N GLU A 49 -12.41 6.33 -5.88
CA GLU A 49 -13.04 7.19 -6.90
C GLU A 49 -12.10 7.50 -8.06
N GLU A 50 -10.84 7.85 -7.78
CA GLU A 50 -9.87 8.30 -8.79
C GLU A 50 -9.23 7.13 -9.56
N SER A 51 -8.98 6.00 -8.89
CA SER A 51 -8.23 4.89 -9.51
C SER A 51 -9.03 3.59 -9.59
N GLY A 52 -10.25 3.52 -9.04
CA GLY A 52 -11.02 2.28 -8.94
C GLY A 52 -10.44 1.27 -7.93
N PHE A 53 -9.42 1.65 -7.16
CA PHE A 53 -8.75 0.75 -6.22
C PHE A 53 -9.45 0.77 -4.87
N ASP A 54 -10.13 -0.33 -4.54
CA ASP A 54 -10.84 -0.50 -3.27
C ASP A 54 -9.90 -1.06 -2.21
N LEU A 55 -9.31 -0.17 -1.41
CA LEU A 55 -8.37 -0.59 -0.38
C LEU A 55 -9.02 -1.48 0.69
N TYR A 56 -10.27 -1.19 1.08
CA TYR A 56 -10.96 -1.95 2.12
C TYR A 56 -11.23 -3.39 1.71
N SER A 57 -11.57 -3.62 0.45
CA SER A 57 -11.67 -4.96 -0.11
C SER A 57 -10.29 -5.60 -0.24
N PHE A 58 -9.32 -4.87 -0.79
CA PHE A 58 -7.98 -5.37 -1.06
C PHE A 58 -7.26 -5.91 0.17
N VAL A 59 -7.30 -5.20 1.30
CA VAL A 59 -6.61 -5.63 2.53
C VAL A 59 -7.12 -6.97 3.08
N LYS A 60 -8.33 -7.39 2.69
CA LYS A 60 -8.97 -8.64 3.11
C LYS A 60 -8.80 -9.79 2.11
N MET A 61 -8.28 -9.53 0.92
CA MET A 61 -8.08 -10.55 -0.12
C MET A 61 -6.99 -11.55 0.28
N SER A 62 -7.06 -12.78 -0.24
CA SER A 62 -5.93 -13.72 -0.15
C SER A 62 -4.73 -13.22 -0.95
N GLU A 63 -3.56 -13.83 -0.75
CA GLU A 63 -2.36 -13.51 -1.55
C GLU A 63 -2.60 -13.67 -3.05
N THR A 64 -3.23 -14.77 -3.47
CA THR A 64 -3.57 -15.02 -4.88
C THR A 64 -4.53 -13.98 -5.44
N ALA A 65 -5.64 -13.72 -4.75
CA ALA A 65 -6.62 -12.72 -5.18
C ALA A 65 -6.04 -11.30 -5.16
N SER A 66 -5.14 -10.98 -4.23
CA SER A 66 -4.46 -9.68 -4.18
C SER A 66 -3.55 -9.49 -5.39
N LYS A 67 -2.82 -10.54 -5.78
CA LYS A 67 -1.96 -10.52 -6.96
C LYS A 67 -2.79 -10.30 -8.23
N GLU A 68 -3.85 -11.09 -8.42
CA GLU A 68 -4.77 -10.93 -9.56
C GLU A 68 -5.43 -9.55 -9.58
N TYR A 69 -5.79 -9.02 -8.41
CA TYR A 69 -6.36 -7.69 -8.28
C TYR A 69 -5.37 -6.60 -8.72
N LEU A 70 -4.11 -6.65 -8.26
CA LEU A 70 -3.07 -5.72 -8.69
C LEU A 70 -2.79 -5.82 -10.19
N GLU A 71 -2.74 -7.03 -10.74
CA GLU A 71 -2.52 -7.28 -12.18
C GLU A 71 -3.68 -6.78 -13.07
N SER A 72 -4.87 -6.60 -12.50
CA SER A 72 -6.03 -6.03 -13.22
C SER A 72 -5.88 -4.54 -13.53
N PHE A 73 -5.00 -3.82 -12.81
CA PHE A 73 -4.72 -2.41 -13.07
C PHE A 73 -3.49 -2.27 -13.96
N THR A 74 -3.64 -1.53 -15.06
CA THR A 74 -2.49 -1.12 -15.85
C THR A 74 -1.72 -0.06 -15.05
N GLY A 75 -0.49 -0.36 -14.63
CA GLY A 75 0.39 0.62 -13.98
C GLY A 75 1.03 0.16 -12.66
N PHE A 76 0.58 -0.94 -12.06
CA PHE A 76 1.35 -1.53 -10.96
C PHE A 76 2.60 -2.23 -11.49
N ASN A 77 3.71 -1.95 -10.84
CA ASN A 77 5.02 -2.57 -10.98
C ASN A 77 5.58 -2.82 -9.57
N THR A 78 6.77 -3.41 -9.46
CA THR A 78 7.33 -3.74 -8.15
C THR A 78 7.53 -2.51 -7.26
N ASP A 79 7.96 -1.38 -7.82
CA ASP A 79 8.28 -0.17 -7.06
C ASP A 79 7.03 0.43 -6.40
N ASN A 80 5.94 0.59 -7.15
CA ASN A 80 4.70 1.15 -6.61
C ASN A 80 3.87 0.12 -5.81
N ILE A 81 4.07 -1.18 -5.99
CA ILE A 81 3.60 -2.20 -5.02
C ILE A 81 4.36 -2.10 -3.70
N GLU A 82 5.68 -1.89 -3.74
CA GLU A 82 6.47 -1.72 -2.51
C GLU A 82 6.08 -0.43 -1.78
N GLN A 83 5.82 0.67 -2.50
CA GLN A 83 5.30 1.89 -1.89
C GLN A 83 3.91 1.70 -1.28
N LEU A 84 3.04 0.93 -1.94
CA LEU A 84 1.76 0.55 -1.33
C LEU A 84 2.00 -0.22 -0.03
N ALA A 85 2.97 -1.15 0.01
CA ALA A 85 3.34 -1.85 1.23
C ALA A 85 3.84 -0.90 2.34
N ASP A 86 4.64 0.11 1.99
CA ASP A 86 5.07 1.17 2.93
C ASP A 86 3.86 1.92 3.52
N ILE A 87 2.92 2.34 2.66
CA ILE A 87 1.71 3.06 3.07
C ILE A 87 0.86 2.20 4.02
N LEU A 88 0.65 0.92 3.71
CA LEU A 88 -0.15 0.03 4.54
C LEU A 88 0.52 -0.28 5.88
N GLY A 89 1.84 -0.46 5.90
CA GLY A 89 2.59 -0.66 7.13
C GLY A 89 2.51 0.55 8.05
N GLU A 90 2.66 1.75 7.49
CA GLU A 90 2.54 3.00 8.23
C GLU A 90 1.11 3.23 8.73
N ALA A 91 0.10 3.07 7.86
CA ALA A 91 -1.30 3.19 8.23
C ALA A 91 -1.66 2.22 9.37
N GLY A 92 -1.22 0.96 9.25
CA GLY A 92 -1.43 -0.04 10.28
C GLY A 92 -0.84 0.35 11.64
N SER A 93 0.30 1.05 11.67
CA SER A 93 0.95 1.50 12.92
C SER A 93 0.22 2.64 13.63
N ARG A 94 -0.63 3.36 12.90
CA ARG A 94 -1.39 4.52 13.38
C ARG A 94 -2.84 4.19 13.73
N LEU A 95 -3.36 3.08 13.20
CA LEU A 95 -4.70 2.61 13.47
C LEU A 95 -4.78 1.81 14.79
N PRO A 96 -5.98 1.68 15.40
CA PRO A 96 -6.18 0.78 16.53
C PRO A 96 -5.74 -0.64 16.18
N VAL A 97 -5.18 -1.38 17.16
CA VAL A 97 -4.56 -2.71 16.96
C VAL A 97 -5.42 -3.66 16.13
N ALA A 98 -6.73 -3.74 16.40
CA ALA A 98 -7.64 -4.63 15.69
C ALA A 98 -7.68 -4.36 14.17
N ASP A 99 -7.70 -3.10 13.77
CA ASP A 99 -7.70 -2.70 12.36
C ASP A 99 -6.28 -2.72 11.79
N GLY A 100 -5.32 -2.19 12.56
CA GLY A 100 -3.94 -1.98 12.14
C GLY A 100 -3.21 -3.27 11.76
N THR A 101 -3.48 -4.36 12.47
CA THR A 101 -2.92 -5.69 12.18
C THR A 101 -3.22 -6.13 10.74
N ILE A 102 -4.45 -5.93 10.25
CA ILE A 102 -4.85 -6.35 8.89
C ILE A 102 -4.04 -5.60 7.83
N TYR A 103 -3.80 -4.30 8.04
CA TYR A 103 -2.99 -3.49 7.12
C TYR A 103 -1.51 -3.90 7.15
N MET A 104 -0.97 -4.19 8.34
CA MET A 104 0.42 -4.65 8.50
C MET A 104 0.65 -6.04 7.90
N GLU A 105 -0.29 -6.97 8.06
CA GLU A 105 -0.25 -8.29 7.43
C GLU A 105 -0.29 -8.18 5.91
N LYS A 106 -1.15 -7.30 5.38
CA LYS A 106 -1.19 -7.01 3.94
C LYS A 106 0.13 -6.40 3.46
N ALA A 107 0.70 -5.44 4.19
CA ALA A 107 2.00 -4.86 3.88
C ALA A 107 3.11 -5.93 3.81
N LEU A 108 3.14 -6.84 4.80
CA LEU A 108 4.09 -7.94 4.83
C LEU A 108 3.96 -8.87 3.61
N MET A 109 2.72 -9.18 3.21
CA MET A 109 2.44 -9.96 2.01
C MET A 109 2.93 -9.24 0.74
N LEU A 110 2.74 -7.92 0.62
CA LEU A 110 3.21 -7.16 -0.52
C LEU A 110 4.74 -7.07 -0.61
N TYR A 111 5.44 -6.90 0.51
CA TYR A 111 6.90 -6.98 0.50
C TYR A 111 7.41 -8.34 0.02
N ARG A 112 6.76 -9.44 0.44
CA ARG A 112 7.10 -10.78 -0.04
C ARG A 112 6.85 -10.90 -1.54
N LEU A 113 5.72 -10.39 -2.04
CA LEU A 113 5.44 -10.34 -3.46
C LEU A 113 6.54 -9.58 -4.23
N CYS A 114 6.99 -8.43 -3.70
CA CYS A 114 8.09 -7.67 -4.29
C CYS A 114 9.41 -8.45 -4.28
N THR A 115 9.73 -9.16 -3.20
CA THR A 115 10.92 -10.03 -3.12
C THR A 115 10.89 -11.17 -4.13
N LEU A 116 9.71 -11.73 -4.41
CA LEU A 116 9.55 -12.78 -5.43
C LEU A 116 9.63 -12.24 -6.85
N SER A 117 9.13 -11.02 -7.08
CA SER A 117 9.14 -10.36 -8.38
C SER A 117 10.51 -9.77 -8.74
N ASP A 118 11.25 -9.28 -7.75
CA ASP A 118 12.60 -8.76 -7.93
C ASP A 118 13.62 -9.87 -8.08
N LYS A 119 14.45 -9.75 -9.12
CA LYS A 119 15.59 -10.64 -9.34
C LYS A 119 16.81 -10.25 -8.51
N THR A 120 16.69 -9.22 -7.67
CA THR A 120 17.78 -8.62 -6.89
C THR A 120 17.39 -8.51 -5.43
N PHE A 121 18.31 -8.90 -4.55
CA PHE A 121 18.12 -8.77 -3.10
C PHE A 121 18.09 -7.31 -2.66
N SER A 122 17.13 -6.94 -1.79
CA SER A 122 17.00 -5.60 -1.20
C SER A 122 17.14 -5.67 0.32
N PRO A 123 18.28 -5.23 0.90
CA PRO A 123 18.46 -5.17 2.35
C PRO A 123 17.45 -4.26 3.05
N VAL A 124 17.04 -3.17 2.37
CA VAL A 124 16.05 -2.22 2.88
C VAL A 124 14.70 -2.90 3.06
N ARG A 125 14.26 -3.66 2.04
CA ARG A 125 13.01 -4.42 2.09
C ARG A 125 13.04 -5.48 3.18
N GLU A 126 14.15 -6.20 3.31
CA GLU A 126 14.31 -7.23 4.35
C GLU A 126 14.21 -6.64 5.76
N ASN A 127 14.77 -5.45 5.99
CA ASN A 127 14.63 -4.74 7.26
C ASN A 127 13.17 -4.35 7.54
N LYS A 128 12.42 -3.87 6.54
CA LYS A 128 10.99 -3.54 6.66
C LYS A 128 10.16 -4.79 7.00
N ILE A 129 10.40 -5.91 6.31
CA ILE A 129 9.78 -7.22 6.58
C ILE A 129 10.03 -7.65 8.03
N ASN A 130 11.27 -7.61 8.48
CA ASN A 130 11.63 -8.05 9.82
C ASN A 130 11.07 -7.14 10.92
N ARG A 131 10.98 -5.83 10.67
CA ARG A 131 10.29 -4.90 11.56
C ARG A 131 8.81 -5.25 11.71
N LEU A 132 8.11 -5.51 10.61
CA LEU A 132 6.68 -5.88 10.66
C LEU A 132 6.46 -7.23 11.35
N ARG A 133 7.30 -8.22 11.05
CA ARG A 133 7.31 -9.53 11.75
C ARG A 133 7.41 -9.37 13.26
N ASN A 134 8.36 -8.55 13.73
CA ASN A 134 8.53 -8.28 15.15
C ASN A 134 7.30 -7.61 15.79
N ILE A 135 6.67 -6.64 15.11
CA ILE A 135 5.46 -5.98 15.60
C ILE A 135 4.29 -6.97 15.69
N LEU A 136 4.15 -7.81 14.66
CA LEU A 136 3.11 -8.83 14.58
C LEU A 136 3.40 -10.08 15.42
N SER A 137 4.60 -10.18 16.02
CA SER A 137 5.06 -11.33 16.79
C SER A 137 5.06 -12.65 16.01
N ILE A 138 5.49 -12.63 14.74
CA ILE A 138 5.54 -13.78 13.82
C ILE A 138 6.89 -13.93 13.10
#